data_AF-A0A4R0GUN2-F1
#
_entry.id   AF-A0A4R0GUN2-F1
#
_cell.length_a   1.000
_cell.length_b   1.000
_cell.length_c   1.000
_cell.angle_alpha   90.00
_cell.angle_beta   90.00
_cell.angle_gamma   90.00
#
_symmetry.space_group_name_H-M   'P 1'
#
loop_
_entity.id
_entity.type
_entity.pdbx_description
1 polymer ?
#
loop_
_entity_poly.entity_id
_entity_poly.type
_entity_poly.pdbx_seq_one_letter_code
_entity_poly.pdbx_strand_id
1 'polypeptide(L)'
;MPTILAHRAPSTPTAVRYPPPMASKGNAALEAMIEEATVDACGDDEQLTGLFTMIEEHLAVPFTTTVLGVEVTVRKIDLTADSIVAVCARGRHRQRIGILDLPLPTPAPDGAAWIDAYRHWVGR
;
A
#
# COMPACT_ATOMS: atom_id res chain seq x y z
N MET A 1 -18.81 -64.07 -28.72
CA MET A 1 -19.65 -63.21 -27.87
C MET A 1 -18.83 -62.85 -26.64
N PRO A 2 -18.37 -61.59 -26.49
CA PRO A 2 -17.42 -61.20 -25.45
C PRO A 2 -18.14 -60.90 -24.14
N THR A 3 -17.50 -61.09 -22.99
CA THR A 3 -17.93 -60.44 -21.74
C THR A 3 -16.72 -59.84 -21.06
N ILE A 4 -16.85 -58.55 -20.79
CA ILE A 4 -15.81 -57.58 -20.48
C ILE A 4 -15.31 -57.78 -19.04
N LEU A 5 -13.99 -57.77 -18.90
CA LEU A 5 -13.27 -57.68 -17.62
C LEU A 5 -13.47 -56.26 -17.05
N ALA A 6 -14.30 -56.13 -16.02
CA ALA A 6 -14.45 -54.88 -15.27
C ALA A 6 -13.21 -54.66 -14.38
N HIS A 7 -12.25 -53.91 -14.90
CA HIS A 7 -11.13 -53.39 -14.13
C HIS A 7 -11.60 -52.17 -13.34
N ARG A 8 -11.55 -52.26 -12.01
CA ARG A 8 -11.80 -51.15 -11.10
C ARG A 8 -10.66 -50.14 -11.22
N ALA A 9 -10.95 -48.93 -11.69
CA ALA A 9 -10.00 -47.82 -11.68
C ALA A 9 -9.80 -47.30 -10.23
N PRO A 10 -8.58 -46.97 -9.79
CA PRO A 10 -8.35 -46.32 -8.51
C PRO A 10 -8.80 -44.85 -8.59
N SER A 11 -9.63 -44.45 -7.63
CA SER A 11 -10.08 -43.06 -7.47
C SER A 11 -8.87 -42.16 -7.16
N THR A 12 -8.58 -41.22 -8.04
CA THR A 12 -7.58 -40.16 -7.80
C THR A 12 -8.02 -39.29 -6.62
N PRO A 13 -7.16 -39.05 -5.61
CA PRO A 13 -7.48 -38.11 -4.55
C PRO A 13 -7.54 -36.70 -5.13
N THR A 14 -8.67 -36.03 -4.93
CA THR A 14 -8.87 -34.62 -5.24
C THR A 14 -7.72 -33.81 -4.64
N ALA A 15 -7.01 -33.04 -5.47
CA ALA A 15 -5.99 -32.12 -5.01
C ALA A 15 -6.62 -31.18 -3.97
N VAL A 16 -6.10 -31.24 -2.74
CA VAL A 16 -6.43 -30.27 -1.69
C VAL A 16 -5.98 -28.92 -2.22
N ARG A 17 -6.95 -28.09 -2.63
CA ARG A 17 -6.68 -26.66 -2.86
C ARG A 17 -6.26 -26.11 -1.51
N TYR A 18 -4.97 -25.77 -1.38
CA TYR A 18 -4.54 -24.95 -0.27
C TYR A 18 -5.38 -23.67 -0.31
N PRO A 19 -6.02 -23.27 0.81
CA PRO A 19 -6.60 -21.94 0.89
C PRO A 19 -5.47 -20.94 0.62
N PRO A 20 -5.73 -19.84 -0.11
CA PRO A 20 -4.74 -18.79 -0.24
C PRO A 20 -4.27 -18.38 1.16
N PRO A 21 -2.99 -18.02 1.35
CA PRO A 21 -2.50 -17.59 2.65
C PRO A 21 -3.42 -16.49 3.17
N MET A 22 -4.07 -16.72 4.31
CA MET A 22 -4.92 -15.72 4.95
C MET A 22 -4.07 -14.46 5.12
N ALA A 23 -4.46 -13.37 4.46
CA ALA A 23 -3.84 -12.07 4.67
C ALA A 23 -3.76 -11.84 6.18
N SER A 24 -2.58 -11.47 6.68
CA SER A 24 -2.44 -11.10 8.09
C SER A 24 -3.47 -9.99 8.39
N LYS A 25 -3.95 -9.88 9.63
CA LYS A 25 -4.95 -8.86 9.99
C LYS A 25 -4.51 -7.43 9.61
N GLY A 26 -3.20 -7.17 9.64
CA GLY A 26 -2.61 -5.91 9.17
C GLY A 26 -2.77 -5.72 7.67
N ASN A 27 -2.42 -6.73 6.86
CA ASN A 27 -2.60 -6.66 5.42
C ASN A 27 -4.09 -6.47 5.06
N ALA A 28 -5.01 -7.18 5.71
CA ALA A 28 -6.44 -7.00 5.44
C ALA A 28 -6.96 -5.58 5.72
N ALA A 29 -6.41 -4.90 6.74
CA ALA A 29 -6.76 -3.51 7.03
C ALA A 29 -6.21 -2.56 5.95
N LEU A 30 -4.97 -2.76 5.50
CA LEU A 30 -4.38 -1.98 4.42
C LEU A 30 -5.12 -2.20 3.09
N GLU A 31 -5.51 -3.44 2.80
CA GLU A 31 -6.33 -3.79 1.63
C GLU A 31 -7.65 -3.02 1.64
N ALA A 32 -8.36 -2.98 2.77
CA ALA A 32 -9.62 -2.23 2.89
C ALA A 32 -9.44 -0.71 2.71
N MET A 33 -8.35 -0.15 3.24
CA MET A 33 -8.01 1.26 3.02
C MET A 33 -7.73 1.54 1.54
N ILE A 34 -7.03 0.64 0.87
CA ILE A 34 -6.75 0.77 -0.57
C ILE A 34 -8.06 0.67 -1.36
N GLU A 35 -8.92 -0.31 -1.06
CA GLU A 35 -10.25 -0.42 -1.68
C GLU A 35 -11.07 0.86 -1.52
N GLU A 36 -11.04 1.50 -0.35
CA GLU A 36 -11.68 2.80 -0.11
C GLU A 36 -11.08 3.88 -1.02
N ALA A 37 -9.75 3.99 -1.10
CA ALA A 37 -9.08 4.98 -1.93
C ALA A 37 -9.29 4.76 -3.44
N THR A 38 -9.56 3.53 -3.87
CA THR A 38 -9.61 3.14 -5.29
C THR A 38 -11.01 2.79 -5.79
N VAL A 39 -12.07 3.02 -5.01
CA VAL A 39 -13.43 2.57 -5.32
C VAL A 39 -13.93 3.05 -6.69
N ASP A 40 -13.55 4.27 -7.08
CA ASP A 40 -13.95 4.89 -8.35
C ASP A 40 -12.82 4.90 -9.41
N ALA A 41 -11.72 4.18 -9.17
CA ALA A 41 -10.55 4.20 -10.05
C ALA A 41 -10.62 3.09 -11.13
N CYS A 42 -10.40 3.49 -12.38
CA CYS A 42 -10.39 2.63 -13.57
C CYS A 42 -8.99 2.20 -14.03
N GLY A 43 -7.92 2.71 -13.40
CA GLY A 43 -6.53 2.42 -13.77
C GLY A 43 -5.53 2.87 -12.70
N ASP A 44 -4.25 2.51 -12.86
CA ASP A 44 -3.21 2.75 -11.85
C ASP A 44 -2.98 4.24 -11.57
N ASP A 45 -3.14 5.10 -12.56
CA ASP A 45 -3.06 6.56 -12.43
C ASP A 45 -4.21 7.15 -11.60
N GLU A 46 -5.42 6.63 -11.81
CA GLU A 46 -6.59 7.00 -11.01
C GLU A 46 -6.47 6.43 -9.58
N GLN A 47 -5.93 5.21 -9.42
CA GLN A 47 -5.67 4.62 -8.10
C GLN A 47 -4.61 5.41 -7.33
N LEU A 48 -3.52 5.82 -7.99
CA LEU A 48 -2.49 6.68 -7.43
C LEU A 48 -3.09 8.02 -6.96
N THR A 49 -3.98 8.60 -7.76
CA THR A 49 -4.69 9.85 -7.42
C THR A 49 -5.63 9.68 -6.23
N GLY A 50 -6.35 8.56 -6.15
CA GLY A 50 -7.20 8.23 -5.01
C GLY A 50 -6.40 8.06 -3.72
N LEU A 51 -5.30 7.29 -3.77
CA LEU A 51 -4.38 7.13 -2.63
C LEU A 51 -3.74 8.46 -2.22
N PHE A 52 -3.35 9.30 -3.18
CA PHE A 52 -2.86 10.65 -2.89
C PHE A 52 -3.88 11.49 -2.13
N THR A 53 -5.13 11.51 -2.59
CA THR A 53 -6.22 12.24 -1.94
C THR A 53 -6.39 11.80 -0.48
N MET A 54 -6.43 10.49 -0.23
CA MET A 54 -6.59 9.98 1.14
C MET A 54 -5.42 10.35 2.05
N ILE A 55 -4.18 10.32 1.57
CA ILE A 55 -3.03 10.78 2.37
C ILE A 55 -3.09 12.31 2.58
N GLU A 56 -3.46 13.09 1.56
CA GLU A 56 -3.48 14.56 1.65
C GLU A 56 -4.50 15.04 2.68
N GLU A 57 -5.68 14.41 2.73
CA GLU A 57 -6.76 14.76 3.63
C GLU A 57 -6.50 14.35 5.08
N HIS A 58 -5.85 13.20 5.30
CA HIS A 58 -5.76 12.58 6.62
C HIS A 58 -4.41 12.74 7.31
N LEU A 59 -3.31 12.89 6.55
CA LEU A 59 -1.99 12.98 7.14
C LEU A 59 -1.82 14.33 7.85
N ALA A 60 -1.66 14.27 9.17
CA ALA A 60 -1.39 15.45 9.97
C ALA A 60 -0.04 16.06 9.58
N VAL A 61 -0.08 17.27 9.01
CA VAL A 61 1.10 18.11 8.72
C VAL A 61 0.95 19.48 9.40
N PRO A 62 2.06 20.11 9.82
CA PRO A 62 3.43 19.66 9.69
C PRO A 62 3.86 18.67 10.78
N PHE A 63 4.82 17.80 10.46
CA PHE A 63 5.54 16.97 11.43
C PHE A 63 7.04 16.94 11.13
N THR A 64 7.86 16.61 12.13
CA THR A 64 9.32 16.47 11.97
C THR A 64 9.71 15.01 11.78
N THR A 65 10.71 14.78 10.93
CA THR A 65 11.34 13.47 10.76
C THR A 65 12.83 13.63 10.41
N THR A 66 13.59 12.54 10.43
CA THR A 66 15.02 12.53 10.14
C THR A 66 15.31 11.83 8.82
N VAL A 67 15.80 12.56 7.82
CA VAL A 67 16.20 12.03 6.51
C VAL A 67 17.71 12.03 6.42
N LEU A 68 18.32 10.86 6.22
CA LEU A 68 19.78 10.69 6.14
C LEU A 68 20.54 11.35 7.33
N GLY A 69 19.97 11.27 8.54
CA GLY A 69 20.54 11.89 9.75
C GLY A 69 20.26 13.39 9.92
N VAL A 70 19.48 14.00 9.02
CA VAL A 70 19.11 15.41 9.07
C VAL A 70 17.65 15.58 9.44
N GLU A 71 17.37 16.32 10.51
CA GLU A 71 15.99 16.70 10.86
C GLU A 71 15.41 17.67 9.81
N VAL A 72 14.21 17.33 9.34
CA VAL A 72 13.42 18.11 8.38
C VAL A 72 11.97 18.19 8.86
N THR A 73 11.26 19.24 8.43
CA THR A 73 9.81 19.35 8.63
C THR A 73 9.09 18.96 7.34
N VAL A 74 8.25 17.94 7.40
CA VAL A 74 7.28 17.61 6.33
C VAL A 74 6.17 18.65 6.40
N ARG A 75 5.97 19.41 5.32
CA ARG A 75 5.01 20.53 5.30
C ARG A 75 3.71 20.19 4.60
N LYS A 76 3.78 19.32 3.61
CA LYS A 76 2.67 18.78 2.83
C LYS A 76 3.17 17.59 2.03
N ILE A 77 2.23 16.87 1.44
CA ILE A 77 2.50 15.97 0.33
C ILE A 77 2.13 16.65 -0.98
N ASP A 78 2.63 16.15 -2.10
CA ASP A 78 2.27 16.56 -3.45
C ASP A 78 2.21 15.30 -4.33
N LEU A 79 1.36 15.35 -5.36
CA LEU A 79 1.32 14.35 -6.42
C LEU A 79 2.27 14.73 -7.57
N THR A 80 2.89 13.73 -8.17
CA THR A 80 3.65 13.83 -9.42
C THR A 80 3.02 12.90 -10.46
N ALA A 81 3.61 12.81 -11.66
CA ALA A 81 3.03 11.99 -12.73
C ALA A 81 2.98 10.48 -12.39
N ASP A 82 3.92 10.01 -11.57
CA ASP A 82 4.14 8.59 -11.29
C ASP A 82 4.25 8.26 -9.80
N SER A 83 4.37 9.26 -8.92
CA SER A 83 4.53 9.01 -7.48
C SER A 83 3.97 10.11 -6.58
N ILE A 84 3.84 9.78 -5.29
CA ILE A 84 3.55 10.75 -4.23
C ILE A 84 4.88 11.18 -3.57
N VAL A 85 5.02 12.48 -3.30
CA VAL A 85 6.23 13.05 -2.67
C VAL A 85 5.87 13.90 -1.45
N ALA A 86 6.71 13.86 -0.42
CA ALA A 86 6.67 14.76 0.70
C ALA A 86 7.51 16.02 0.43
N VAL A 87 6.94 17.19 0.65
CA VAL A 87 7.68 18.46 0.61
C VAL A 87 8.28 18.72 1.98
N CYS A 88 9.58 18.46 2.08
CA CYS A 88 10.37 18.61 3.30
C CYS A 88 11.09 19.95 3.30
N ALA A 89 11.14 20.61 4.46
CA ALA A 89 11.80 21.90 4.64
C ALA A 89 12.78 21.88 5.82
N ARG A 90 13.91 22.55 5.64
CA ARG A 90 14.89 22.85 6.70
C ARG A 90 15.42 24.26 6.52
N GLY A 91 15.04 25.18 7.41
CA GLY A 91 15.35 26.60 7.25
C GLY A 91 14.80 27.14 5.92
N ARG A 92 15.68 27.67 5.06
CA ARG A 92 15.32 28.17 3.73
C ARG A 92 15.29 27.09 2.65
N HIS A 93 15.79 25.89 2.93
CA HIS A 93 15.86 24.82 1.95
C HIS A 93 14.56 24.03 1.91
N ARG A 94 14.12 23.67 0.70
CA ARG A 94 12.97 22.80 0.44
C ARG A 94 13.37 21.71 -0.53
N GLN A 95 12.93 20.49 -0.26
CA GLN A 95 13.21 19.32 -1.09
C GLN A 95 11.99 18.41 -1.16
N ARG A 96 11.78 17.79 -2.33
CA ARG A 96 10.83 16.70 -2.52
C ARG A 96 11.51 15.38 -2.19
N ILE A 97 10.86 14.55 -1.39
CA ILE A 97 11.31 13.21 -1.03
C ILE A 97 10.19 12.26 -1.41
N GLY A 98 10.48 11.16 -2.11
CA GLY A 98 9.48 10.13 -2.41
C GLY A 98 8.83 9.64 -1.12
N ILE A 99 7.51 9.49 -1.09
CA ILE A 99 6.82 9.12 0.15
C ILE A 99 7.21 7.71 0.63
N LEU A 100 7.65 6.84 -0.30
CA LEU A 100 8.22 5.53 0.01
C LEU A 100 9.54 5.62 0.76
N ASP A 101 10.35 6.65 0.47
CA ASP A 101 11.64 6.93 1.10
C ASP A 101 11.52 7.81 2.35
N LEU A 102 10.30 8.22 2.72
CA LEU A 102 10.08 9.10 3.87
C LEU A 102 10.07 8.29 5.18
N PRO A 103 11.09 8.43 6.05
CA PRO A 103 11.02 7.84 7.38
C PRO A 103 9.93 8.53 8.20
N LEU A 104 9.15 7.75 8.94
CA LEU A 104 8.15 8.27 9.86
C LEU A 104 8.73 8.39 11.28
N PRO A 105 8.44 9.47 12.01
CA PRO A 105 8.87 9.60 13.40
C PRO A 105 8.15 8.59 14.31
N THR A 106 8.63 8.45 15.54
CA THR A 106 7.92 7.74 16.60
C THR A 106 7.67 8.70 17.77
N PRO A 107 6.40 8.97 18.14
CA PRO A 107 5.18 8.44 17.54
C PRO A 107 4.95 8.94 16.10
N ALA A 108 4.23 8.13 15.30
CA ALA A 108 3.84 8.51 13.94
C ALA A 108 2.78 9.62 13.98
N PRO A 109 2.72 10.51 12.96
CA PRO A 109 1.65 11.48 12.86
C PRO A 109 0.30 10.81 12.60
N ASP A 110 -0.78 11.47 12.99
CA ASP A 110 -2.13 11.02 12.64
C ASP A 110 -2.27 10.89 11.11
N GLY A 111 -3.01 9.88 10.65
CA GLY A 111 -3.17 9.57 9.24
C GLY A 111 -1.97 8.85 8.59
N ALA A 112 -0.88 8.56 9.31
CA ALA A 112 0.27 7.83 8.78
C ALA A 112 -0.07 6.44 8.20
N ALA A 113 -1.16 5.80 8.64
CA ALA A 113 -1.62 4.53 8.08
C ALA A 113 -1.93 4.60 6.58
N TRP A 114 -2.31 5.78 6.06
CA TRP A 114 -2.51 5.98 4.62
C TRP A 114 -1.20 5.93 3.82
N ILE A 115 -0.07 6.28 4.44
CA ILE A 115 1.26 6.08 3.85
C ILE A 115 1.58 4.58 3.79
N ASP A 116 1.22 3.83 4.82
CA ASP A 116 1.43 2.37 4.83
C ASP A 116 0.52 1.66 3.81
N ALA A 117 -0.71 2.14 3.61
CA ALA A 117 -1.59 1.67 2.54
C ALA A 117 -0.97 1.90 1.16
N TYR A 118 -0.43 3.10 0.90
CA TYR A 118 0.28 3.37 -0.36
C TYR A 118 1.52 2.50 -0.55
N ARG A 119 2.34 2.31 0.51
CA ARG A 119 3.50 1.40 0.47
C ARG A 119 3.10 -0.03 0.13
N HIS A 120 1.97 -0.50 0.69
CA HIS A 120 1.44 -1.82 0.43
C HIS A 120 0.92 -1.94 -1.01
N TRP A 121 0.20 -0.94 -1.52
CA TRP A 121 -0.28 -0.91 -2.90
C TRP A 121 0.85 -1.00 -3.93
N VAL A 122 1.94 -0.24 -3.75
CA VAL A 122 3.12 -0.30 -4.64
C VAL A 122 3.82 -1.66 -4.60
N GLY A 123 3.76 -2.36 -3.47
CA GLY A 123 4.39 -3.67 -3.27
C GLY A 123 3.57 -4.87 -3.75
N ARG A 124 2.38 -4.66 -4.34
CA ARG A 124 1.51 -5.72 -4.86
C ARG A 124 2.06 -6.40 -6.11
#